data_AF-A0A2W6CPS3-F1
#
_entry.id   AF-A0A2W6CPS3-F1
#
_cell.length_a   1.000
_cell.length_b   1.000
_cell.length_c   1.000
_cell.angle_alpha   90.00
_cell.angle_beta   90.00
_cell.angle_gamma   90.00
#
_symmetry.space_group_name_H-M   'P 1'
#
loop_
_entity.id
_entity.type
_entity.pdbx_description
1 polymer ?
#
loop_
_entity_poly.entity_id
_entity_poly.type
_entity_poly.pdbx_seq_one_letter_code
_entity_poly.pdbx_strand_id
1 'polypeptide(L)' 'MARRSRTGYHDGEWSVPAGHLEGGEDALTGLARELREEVMIEISQTPCRPVLVMHRARGARRRR' A
#
# COMPACT_ATOMS: atom_id res chain seq x y z
N MET A 1 2.25 8.49 -9.15
CA MET A 1 3.37 8.06 -8.27
C MET A 1 3.58 9.16 -7.25
N ALA A 2 3.80 8.79 -5.99
CA ALA A 2 4.02 9.72 -4.89
C ALA A 2 5.46 9.62 -4.38
N ARG A 3 6.06 10.74 -3.99
CA ARG A 3 7.36 10.74 -3.31
C ARG A 3 7.11 10.65 -1.82
N ARG A 4 7.60 9.59 -1.19
CA ARG A 4 7.33 9.30 0.23
C ARG A 4 7.94 10.39 1.10
N SER A 5 7.19 10.83 2.11
CA SER A 5 7.68 11.81 3.09
C SER A 5 7.02 11.57 4.44
N ARG A 6 7.77 11.80 5.52
CA ARG A 6 7.30 11.70 6.92
C ARG A 6 6.79 10.32 7.32
N THR A 7 7.23 9.25 6.65
CA THR A 7 6.85 7.87 7.02
C THR A 7 7.94 7.18 7.86
N GLY A 8 9.18 7.69 7.84
CA GLY A 8 10.32 7.05 8.49
C GLY A 8 10.82 5.78 7.77
N TYR A 9 10.22 5.44 6.63
CA TYR A 9 10.53 4.24 5.84
C TYR A 9 10.57 4.58 4.35
N HIS A 10 11.75 4.46 3.72
CA HIS A 10 11.97 4.82 2.31
C HIS A 10 11.53 6.25 1.94
N ASP A 11 11.60 7.20 2.89
CA ASP A 11 11.31 8.60 2.60
C ASP A 11 12.27 9.13 1.51
N GLY A 12 11.75 9.95 0.60
CA GLY A 12 12.49 10.50 -0.54
C GLY A 12 12.48 9.64 -1.80
N GLU A 13 12.07 8.37 -1.71
CA GLU A 13 11.89 7.48 -2.86
C GLU A 13 10.49 7.62 -3.50
N TRP A 14 10.37 7.25 -4.77
CA TRP A 14 9.09 7.20 -5.48
C TRP A 14 8.39 5.86 -5.24
N SER A 15 7.09 5.91 -4.97
CA SER A 15 6.23 4.72 -4.85
C SER A 15 4.89 4.90 -5.56
N VAL A 16 4.15 3.79 -5.66
CA VAL A 16 2.71 3.83 -5.94
C VAL A 16 1.96 4.33 -4.69
N PRO A 17 0.71 4.83 -4.84
CA PRO A 17 -0.16 5.07 -3.70
C PRO A 17 -0.38 3.78 -2.92
N ALA A 18 -0.24 3.83 -1.60
CA ALA A 18 -0.32 2.65 -0.74
C ALA A 18 -0.37 3.00 0.75
N GLY A 19 -1.11 2.21 1.52
CA GLY A 19 -1.08 2.26 2.97
C GLY A 19 -1.47 0.95 3.63
N HIS A 20 -1.59 0.98 4.97
CA HIS A 20 -2.01 -0.19 5.74
C HIS A 20 -3.53 -0.32 5.70
N LEU A 21 -4.02 -1.56 5.83
CA LEU A 21 -5.44 -1.76 6.09
C LEU A 21 -5.79 -1.28 7.51
N GLU A 22 -6.89 -0.54 7.60
CA GLU A 22 -7.52 -0.11 8.84
C GLU A 22 -8.61 -1.10 9.30
N GLY A 23 -9.07 -0.96 10.56
CA GLY A 23 -9.85 -1.99 11.25
C GLY A 23 -11.11 -2.45 10.52
N GLY A 24 -11.09 -3.68 10.02
CA GLY A 24 -12.24 -4.34 9.40
C GLY A 24 -12.39 -4.12 7.90
N GLU A 25 -11.50 -3.35 7.26
CA GLU A 25 -11.57 -3.11 5.81
C GLU A 25 -10.95 -4.25 5.01
N ASP A 26 -11.52 -4.53 3.83
CA ASP A 26 -10.90 -5.41 2.84
C ASP A 26 -9.88 -4.64 1.98
N ALA A 27 -9.10 -5.38 1.18
CA ALA A 27 -8.04 -4.79 0.35
C ALA A 27 -8.56 -3.77 -0.67
N LEU A 28 -9.78 -3.92 -1.18
CA LEU A 28 -10.36 -3.00 -2.17
C LEU A 28 -10.90 -1.73 -1.52
N THR A 29 -11.41 -1.84 -0.30
CA THR A 29 -11.84 -0.71 0.54
C THR A 29 -10.65 0.14 0.91
N GLY A 30 -9.58 -0.48 1.39
CA GLY A 30 -8.31 0.21 1.67
C GLY A 30 -7.74 0.88 0.42
N LEU A 31 -7.71 0.19 -0.73
CA LEU A 31 -7.24 0.78 -2.00
C LEU A 31 -8.00 2.07 -2.37
N ALA A 32 -9.33 2.04 -2.30
CA ALA A 32 -10.15 3.21 -2.64
C ALA A 32 -9.92 4.38 -1.67
N ARG A 33 -9.76 4.09 -0.38
CA ARG A 33 -9.45 5.10 0.65
C ARG A 33 -8.09 5.76 0.39
N GLU A 34 -7.04 4.95 0.21
CA GLU A 34 -5.67 5.44 -0.03
C GLU A 34 -5.57 6.26 -1.33
N LEU A 35 -6.23 5.83 -2.42
CA LEU A 35 -6.26 6.59 -3.67
C LEU A 35 -6.93 7.96 -3.51
N ARG A 36 -8.01 8.03 -2.72
CA ARG A 36 -8.68 9.30 -2.42
C ARG A 36 -7.80 10.21 -1.56
N GLU A 37 -7.14 9.66 -0.55
CA GLU A 37 -6.34 10.44 0.42
C GLU A 37 -5.01 10.93 -0.15
N GLU A 38 -4.29 10.09 -0.90
CA GLU A 38 -2.94 10.41 -1.34
C GLU A 38 -2.90 11.15 -2.68
N VAL A 39 -3.87 10.88 -3.57
CA VAL A 39 -3.85 11.38 -4.95
C VAL A 39 -5.18 11.92 -5.46
N MET A 40 -6.20 12.05 -4.59
CA MET A 40 -7.51 12.62 -4.91
C MET A 40 -8.24 11.89 -6.06
N ILE A 41 -8.06 10.57 -6.17
CA ILE A 41 -8.73 9.74 -7.18
C ILE A 41 -9.83 8.91 -6.51
N GLU A 42 -11.05 8.98 -7.06
CA GLU A 42 -12.16 8.12 -6.67
C GLU A 42 -12.32 6.97 -7.66
N ILE A 43 -12.50 5.76 -7.13
CA ILE A 43 -12.74 4.55 -7.92
C ILE A 43 -13.92 3.77 -7.36
N SER A 44 -14.66 3.08 -8.22
CA SER A 44 -15.50 1.98 -7.77
C SER A 44 -14.62 0.74 -7.54
N GLN A 45 -15.02 -0.12 -6.62
CA GLN A 45 -14.26 -1.34 -6.30
C GLN A 45 -14.37 -2.40 -7.41
N THR A 46 -15.46 -2.38 -8.19
CA THR A 46 -15.78 -3.37 -9.23
C THR A 46 -14.72 -3.57 -10.33
N PRO A 47 -14.07 -2.53 -10.88
CA PRO A 47 -13.00 -2.70 -11.87
C PRO A 47 -11.66 -3.18 -11.29
N CYS A 48 -11.51 -3.27 -9.97
CA CYS A 48 -10.22 -3.58 -9.36
C CYS A 48 -9.98 -5.08 -9.27
N ARG A 49 -8.88 -5.55 -9.86
CA ARG A 49 -8.47 -6.96 -9.83
C ARG A 49 -7.15 -7.12 -9.07
N PRO A 50 -7.07 -8.00 -8.07
CA PRO A 50 -5.80 -8.36 -7.44
C PRO A 50 -4.84 -8.95 -8.49
N VAL A 51 -3.61 -8.42 -8.54
CA VAL A 51 -2.57 -8.89 -9.48
C VAL A 51 -1.52 -9.74 -8.77
N LEU A 52 -1.15 -9.35 -7.54
CA LEU A 52 -0.08 -10.00 -6.78
C LEU A 52 -0.36 -9.89 -5.28
N VAL A 53 -0.10 -10.98 -4.55
CA VAL A 53 0.04 -10.98 -3.09
C VAL A 53 1.48 -11.37 -2.78
N MET A 54 2.18 -10.53 -2.01
CA MET A 54 3.56 -10.80 -1.59
C MET A 54 3.60 -10.96 -0.08
N HIS A 55 4.06 -12.11 0.39
CA HIS A 55 4.39 -12.32 1.80
C HIS A 55 5.89 -12.13 2.00
N ARG A 56 6.29 -11.09 2.74
CA ARG A 56 7.70 -10.81 3.02
C ARG A 56 8.11 -11.47 4.33
N ALA A 57 8.91 -12.52 4.26
CA ALA A 57 9.44 -13.17 5.45
C ALA A 57 10.31 -12.18 6.26
N ARG A 58 10.02 -12.02 7.56
CA ARG A 58 10.91 -11.28 8.47
C ARG A 58 12.15 -12.12 8.73
N GLY A 59 13.28 -11.73 8.14
CA GLY A 59 14.63 -12.15 8.50
C GLY A 59 14.82 -13.64 8.77
N ALA A 60 15.24 -14.42 7.76
CA ALA A 60 15.98 -15.63 8.05
C ALA A 60 17.24 -15.21 8.82
N ARG A 61 17.30 -15.54 10.12
CA ARG A 61 18.54 -15.41 10.90
C ARG A 61 19.58 -16.24 10.16
N ARG A 62 20.52 -15.58 9.47
CA ARG A 62 21.61 -16.23 8.76
C ARG A 62 22.42 -17.00 9.82
N ARG A 63 22.16 -18.30 9.96
CA ARG A 63 22.99 -19.17 10.80
C ARG A 63 24.37 -19.22 10.10
N ARG A 64 25.39 -18.75 10.83
CA ARG A 64 26.79 -18.92 10.44
C ARG A 64 27.15 -20.39 10.46
#